data_AF-A0ABD4TJE3-F1
#
_entry.id   AF-A0ABD4TJE3-F1
#
_cell.length_a   1.000
_cell.length_b   1.000
_cell.length_c   1.000
_cell.angle_alpha   90.00
_cell.angle_beta   90.00
_cell.angle_gamma   90.00
#
_symmetry.space_group_name_H-M   'P 1'
#
loop_
_entity.id
_entity.type
_entity.pdbx_description
1 polymer ?
#
loop_
_entity_poly.entity_id
_entity_poly.type
_entity_poly.pdbx_seq_one_letter_code
_entity_poly.pdbx_strand_id
1 'polypeptide(L)'
;MPSPLVGRKFGVNVIDPPDPRRCQGIKVLGISGSSRQDGDMSKSERLLKRALLKYETFGSKTEFIRLKDLKIYHCEGNYSEDPSQCIYPCMSTLKYTDDQMQRVYDAVLGCDILILASPIRWNNHSALVQKFVERMNCIENQYSWFGNRMIHNKVAGLIIIGHVDGVQHVAGNLLNFFSWLGFAIPDVAITSWVGENDEDTTRDWEKIEENPYTQEDLENMVHSSLRLSCSLKGI
;
A
#
# COMPACT_ATOMS: atom_id res chain seq x y z
N MET A 1 23.77 22.15 -19.11
CA MET A 1 23.52 22.71 -17.76
C MET A 1 23.46 21.53 -16.80
N PRO A 2 24.10 21.56 -15.63
CA PRO A 2 23.81 20.55 -14.61
C PRO A 2 22.29 20.58 -14.36
N SER A 3 21.69 19.40 -14.22
CA SER A 3 20.29 19.28 -13.80
C SER A 3 20.05 20.20 -12.61
N PRO A 4 18.89 20.88 -12.48
CA PRO A 4 18.51 21.47 -11.21
C PRO A 4 18.76 20.41 -10.11
N LEU A 5 19.26 20.85 -8.96
CA LEU A 5 19.59 20.00 -7.82
C LEU A 5 18.27 19.46 -7.23
N VAL A 6 17.66 18.47 -7.90
CA VAL A 6 16.39 17.87 -7.50
C VAL A 6 16.68 16.53 -6.84
N GLY A 7 16.09 16.31 -5.67
CA GLY A 7 16.18 15.05 -4.91
C GLY A 7 16.37 15.30 -3.42
N ARG A 8 16.05 14.29 -2.60
CA ARG A 8 16.09 14.35 -1.11
C ARG A 8 17.39 14.90 -0.51
N LYS A 9 18.52 14.85 -1.23
CA LYS A 9 19.81 15.39 -0.79
C LYS A 9 19.91 16.93 -0.84
N PHE A 10 18.98 17.62 -1.50
CA PHE A 10 19.05 19.05 -1.77
C PHE A 10 17.85 19.85 -1.21
N GLY A 11 16.99 19.22 -0.41
CA GLY A 11 15.84 19.85 0.25
C GLY A 11 14.49 19.24 -0.17
N VAL A 12 13.41 19.87 0.29
CA VAL A 12 12.02 19.46 0.07
C VAL A 12 11.55 19.90 -1.32
N ASN A 13 11.15 18.96 -2.17
CA ASN A 13 10.69 19.22 -3.52
C ASN A 13 9.39 18.47 -3.82
N VAL A 14 8.33 19.20 -4.17
CA VAL A 14 7.04 18.60 -4.52
C VAL A 14 6.95 18.36 -6.03
N ILE A 15 6.58 17.16 -6.43
CA ILE A 15 6.25 16.80 -7.81
C ILE A 15 4.97 17.52 -8.19
N ASP A 16 4.93 18.13 -9.38
CA ASP A 16 3.76 18.88 -9.83
C ASP A 16 2.48 18.02 -9.78
N PRO A 17 1.38 18.58 -9.22
CA PRO A 17 0.11 17.87 -9.13
C PRO A 17 -0.39 17.45 -10.52
N PRO A 18 -1.07 16.31 -10.64
CA PRO A 18 -1.75 15.95 -11.88
C PRO A 18 -2.88 16.94 -12.17
N ASP A 19 -3.30 17.04 -13.44
CA ASP A 19 -4.54 17.74 -13.79
C ASP A 19 -5.73 16.98 -13.16
N PRO A 20 -6.48 17.60 -12.23
CA PRO A 20 -7.62 16.95 -11.57
C PRO A 20 -8.68 16.43 -12.57
N ARG A 21 -8.82 17.09 -13.73
CA ARG A 21 -9.78 16.67 -14.76
C ARG A 21 -9.42 15.32 -15.37
N ARG A 22 -8.12 15.02 -15.48
CA ARG A 22 -7.62 13.76 -16.04
C ARG A 22 -7.72 12.61 -15.03
N CYS A 23 -7.74 12.92 -13.75
CA CYS A 23 -7.71 11.92 -12.68
C CYS A 23 -9.05 11.77 -11.95
N GLN A 24 -10.12 12.33 -12.52
CA GLN A 24 -11.46 12.19 -11.99
C GLN A 24 -11.95 10.73 -12.07
N GLY A 25 -12.47 10.21 -10.96
CA GLY A 25 -13.04 8.87 -10.89
C GLY A 25 -12.02 7.74 -10.76
N ILE A 26 -10.72 8.05 -10.64
CA ILE A 26 -9.70 7.07 -10.24
C ILE A 26 -10.12 6.42 -8.91
N LYS A 27 -10.10 5.09 -8.86
CA LYS A 27 -10.44 4.32 -7.66
C LYS A 27 -9.19 4.05 -6.85
N VAL A 28 -9.15 4.52 -5.62
CA VAL A 28 -8.01 4.39 -4.71
C VAL A 28 -8.42 3.54 -3.52
N LEU A 29 -7.73 2.42 -3.32
CA LEU A 29 -7.89 1.56 -2.17
C LEU A 29 -6.80 1.83 -1.15
N GLY A 30 -7.18 2.19 0.07
CA GLY A 30 -6.29 2.21 1.23
C GLY A 30 -6.45 0.96 2.08
N ILE A 31 -5.36 0.23 2.34
CA ILE A 31 -5.35 -0.93 3.22
C ILE A 31 -4.53 -0.63 4.48
N SER A 32 -5.16 -0.68 5.66
CA SER A 32 -4.49 -0.57 6.96
C SER A 32 -4.04 -1.94 7.46
N GLY A 33 -2.73 -2.08 7.64
CA GLY A 33 -2.05 -3.19 8.28
C GLY A 33 -1.89 -3.05 9.79
N SER A 34 -2.54 -2.08 10.42
CA SER A 34 -2.37 -1.85 11.86
C SER A 34 -3.06 -2.89 12.72
N SER A 35 -2.38 -3.35 13.78
CA SER A 35 -2.96 -4.26 14.78
C SER A 35 -3.52 -3.57 16.02
N ARG A 36 -3.49 -2.22 16.08
CA ARG A 36 -4.06 -1.43 17.20
C ARG A 36 -5.54 -1.70 17.36
N GLN A 37 -6.12 -1.53 18.57
CA GLN A 37 -7.55 -1.77 18.78
C GLN A 37 -8.40 -0.71 18.09
N ASP A 38 -8.05 0.54 18.32
CA ASP A 38 -8.62 1.69 17.65
C ASP A 38 -7.73 2.14 16.47
N GLY A 39 -8.36 2.53 15.37
CA GLY A 39 -7.72 3.10 14.20
C GLY A 39 -7.04 4.43 14.50
N ASP A 40 -7.61 5.24 15.39
CA ASP A 40 -7.08 6.56 15.73
C ASP A 40 -5.83 6.48 16.64
N MET A 41 -5.57 5.32 17.22
CA MET A 41 -4.29 5.03 17.89
C MET A 41 -3.16 4.67 16.90
N SER A 42 -3.49 4.45 15.62
CA SER A 42 -2.55 3.97 14.62
C SER A 42 -1.99 5.10 13.76
N LYS A 43 -0.74 5.46 13.99
CA LYS A 43 -0.02 6.52 13.24
C LYS A 43 0.00 6.25 11.72
N SER A 44 0.26 5.01 11.30
CA SER A 44 0.23 4.64 9.87
C SER A 44 -1.17 4.70 9.26
N GLU A 45 -2.21 4.40 10.04
CA GLU A 45 -3.59 4.47 9.56
C GLU A 45 -4.09 5.91 9.46
N ARG A 46 -3.74 6.76 10.44
CA ARG A 46 -4.04 8.19 10.38
C ARG A 46 -3.39 8.83 9.16
N LEU A 47 -2.14 8.48 8.85
CA LEU A 47 -1.46 8.97 7.66
C LEU A 47 -2.10 8.43 6.37
N LEU A 48 -2.55 7.17 6.36
CA LEU A 48 -3.32 6.60 5.25
C LEU A 48 -4.65 7.33 5.02
N LYS A 49 -5.42 7.61 6.09
CA LYS A 49 -6.64 8.42 6.00
C LYS A 49 -6.35 9.80 5.42
N ARG A 50 -5.25 10.46 5.84
CA ARG A 50 -4.81 11.74 5.25
C ARG A 50 -4.45 11.61 3.76
N ALA A 51 -3.81 10.52 3.34
CA ALA A 51 -3.53 10.24 1.94
C ALA A 51 -4.83 10.11 1.13
N LEU A 52 -5.81 9.33 1.61
CA LEU A 52 -7.10 9.15 0.95
C LEU A 52 -7.84 10.47 0.77
N LEU A 53 -7.90 11.32 1.81
CA LEU A 53 -8.47 12.66 1.71
C LEU A 53 -7.78 13.53 0.65
N LYS A 54 -6.46 13.37 0.46
CA LYS A 54 -5.74 14.05 -0.63
C LYS A 54 -6.14 13.50 -2.00
N TYR A 55 -6.31 12.20 -2.17
CA TYR A 55 -6.80 11.65 -3.46
C TYR A 55 -8.21 12.17 -3.81
N GLU A 56 -9.07 12.34 -2.81
CA GLU A 56 -10.43 12.89 -2.98
C GLU A 56 -10.42 14.32 -3.52
N THR A 57 -9.42 15.15 -3.18
CA THR A 57 -9.32 16.52 -3.71
C THR A 57 -9.04 16.56 -5.22
N PHE A 58 -8.53 15.47 -5.78
CA PHE A 58 -8.35 15.26 -7.23
C PHE A 58 -9.56 14.56 -7.89
N GLY A 59 -10.68 14.39 -7.17
CA GLY A 59 -11.88 13.74 -7.68
C GLY A 59 -11.81 12.20 -7.73
N SER A 60 -10.85 11.60 -7.02
CA SER A 60 -10.75 10.14 -6.89
C SER A 60 -11.87 9.59 -5.99
N LYS A 61 -12.26 8.35 -6.23
CA LYS A 61 -13.14 7.57 -5.33
C LYS A 61 -12.27 6.72 -4.43
N THR A 62 -12.38 6.92 -3.12
CA THR A 62 -11.58 6.22 -2.13
C THR A 62 -12.37 5.09 -1.47
N GLU A 63 -11.69 3.99 -1.17
CA GLU A 63 -12.18 2.93 -0.29
C GLU A 63 -11.11 2.66 0.78
N PHE A 64 -11.56 2.37 1.99
CA PHE A 64 -10.67 2.05 3.12
C PHE A 64 -11.00 0.67 3.68
N ILE A 65 -9.99 -0.19 3.79
CA ILE A 65 -10.09 -1.51 4.42
C ILE A 65 -9.07 -1.61 5.54
N ARG A 66 -9.52 -2.03 6.72
CA ARG A 66 -8.67 -2.36 7.87
C ARG A 66 -8.61 -3.87 8.05
N LEU A 67 -7.44 -4.45 7.85
CA LEU A 67 -7.26 -5.91 7.87
C LEU A 67 -7.62 -6.53 9.22
N LYS A 68 -7.39 -5.81 10.32
CA LYS A 68 -7.72 -6.26 11.68
C LYS A 68 -9.22 -6.50 11.88
N ASP A 69 -10.07 -5.75 11.18
CA ASP A 69 -11.53 -5.80 11.37
C ASP A 69 -12.15 -6.94 10.54
N LEU A 70 -11.33 -7.69 9.81
CA LEU A 70 -11.75 -8.80 8.97
C LEU A 70 -11.30 -10.12 9.57
N LYS A 71 -12.19 -11.12 9.49
CA LYS A 71 -11.82 -12.52 9.73
C LYS A 71 -11.11 -13.07 8.48
N ILE A 72 -9.79 -13.10 8.51
CA ILE A 72 -8.95 -13.65 7.44
C ILE A 72 -8.21 -14.88 7.96
N TYR A 73 -8.44 -16.03 7.34
CA TYR A 73 -7.70 -17.25 7.65
C TYR A 73 -6.29 -17.21 7.07
N HIS A 74 -5.38 -18.02 7.62
CA HIS A 74 -4.03 -18.16 7.08
C HIS A 74 -4.06 -18.78 5.67
N CYS A 75 -2.99 -18.56 4.90
CA CYS A 75 -2.76 -19.33 3.69
C CYS A 75 -2.38 -20.76 4.11
N GLU A 76 -3.00 -21.78 3.51
CA GLU A 76 -2.69 -23.19 3.81
C GLU A 76 -1.54 -23.74 2.94
N GLY A 77 -0.94 -22.91 2.08
CA GLY A 77 0.27 -23.27 1.34
C GLY A 77 0.05 -24.17 0.12
N ASN A 78 -1.17 -24.25 -0.42
CA ASN A 78 -1.51 -25.16 -1.53
C ASN A 78 -0.57 -25.08 -2.74
N TYR A 79 -0.06 -23.89 -3.07
CA TYR A 79 0.90 -23.73 -4.18
C TYR A 79 2.17 -24.56 -3.98
N SER A 80 2.65 -24.66 -2.75
CA SER A 80 3.86 -25.40 -2.40
C SER A 80 3.66 -26.92 -2.44
N GLU A 81 2.41 -27.39 -2.50
CA GLU A 81 2.07 -28.79 -2.75
C GLU A 81 1.86 -29.04 -4.25
N ASP A 82 0.99 -28.25 -4.88
CA ASP A 82 0.69 -28.29 -6.31
C ASP A 82 0.16 -26.92 -6.78
N PRO A 83 0.82 -26.25 -7.74
CA PRO A 83 0.35 -24.98 -8.30
C PRO A 83 -1.10 -25.02 -8.82
N SER A 84 -1.59 -26.19 -9.27
CA SER A 84 -2.98 -26.35 -9.73
C SER A 84 -4.02 -26.21 -8.61
N GLN A 85 -3.61 -26.35 -7.34
CA GLN A 85 -4.48 -26.25 -6.16
C GLN A 85 -4.51 -24.84 -5.55
N CYS A 86 -3.64 -23.93 -6.00
CA CYS A 86 -3.66 -22.52 -5.62
C CYS A 86 -4.51 -21.70 -6.59
N ILE A 87 -5.82 -21.94 -6.56
CA ILE A 87 -6.81 -21.34 -7.47
C ILE A 87 -7.34 -19.99 -6.98
N TYR A 88 -7.94 -19.22 -7.88
CA TYR A 88 -8.80 -18.08 -7.57
C TYR A 88 -10.26 -18.38 -8.00
N PRO A 89 -11.29 -18.10 -7.17
CA PRO A 89 -11.23 -17.67 -5.77
C PRO A 89 -10.40 -18.61 -4.88
N CYS A 90 -9.75 -18.04 -3.86
CA CYS A 90 -8.80 -18.78 -3.02
C CYS A 90 -9.44 -20.03 -2.38
N MET A 91 -8.75 -21.17 -2.42
CA MET A 91 -9.23 -22.42 -1.80
C MET A 91 -9.60 -22.24 -0.32
N SER A 92 -8.81 -21.48 0.44
CA SER A 92 -9.12 -21.20 1.85
C SER A 92 -10.41 -20.37 2.00
N THR A 93 -10.68 -19.43 1.09
CA THR A 93 -11.95 -18.69 1.05
C THR A 93 -13.13 -19.61 0.69
N LEU A 94 -12.93 -20.57 -0.21
CA LEU A 94 -13.96 -21.57 -0.55
C LEU A 94 -14.24 -22.54 0.62
N LYS A 95 -13.20 -22.91 1.37
CA LYS A 95 -13.28 -23.82 2.52
C LYS A 95 -13.93 -23.19 3.75
N TYR A 96 -13.57 -21.94 4.07
CA TYR A 96 -14.06 -21.23 5.25
C TYR A 96 -15.09 -20.17 4.83
N THR A 97 -16.38 -20.49 4.95
CA THR A 97 -17.47 -19.64 4.46
C THR A 97 -17.59 -18.27 5.15
N ASP A 98 -16.93 -18.08 6.29
CA ASP A 98 -16.85 -16.80 7.00
C ASP A 98 -15.49 -16.10 6.87
N ASP A 99 -14.62 -16.58 5.97
CA ASP A 99 -13.41 -15.89 5.55
C ASP A 99 -13.78 -14.64 4.72
N GLN A 100 -13.37 -13.48 5.20
CA GLN A 100 -13.68 -12.19 4.62
C GLN A 100 -12.60 -11.68 3.64
N MET A 101 -11.61 -12.51 3.29
CA MET A 101 -10.56 -12.14 2.34
C MET A 101 -11.11 -11.85 0.93
N GLN A 102 -12.24 -12.45 0.54
CA GLN A 102 -12.86 -12.16 -0.75
C GLN A 102 -13.15 -10.67 -0.94
N ARG A 103 -13.62 -9.99 0.12
CA ARG A 103 -13.83 -8.54 0.11
C ARG A 103 -12.54 -7.77 -0.19
N VAL A 104 -11.41 -8.25 0.31
CA VAL A 104 -10.10 -7.65 0.04
C VAL A 104 -9.70 -7.90 -1.41
N TYR A 105 -9.86 -9.12 -1.91
CA TYR A 105 -9.57 -9.44 -3.31
C TYR A 105 -10.39 -8.58 -4.28
N ASP A 106 -11.70 -8.47 -4.04
CA ASP A 106 -12.60 -7.67 -4.89
C ASP A 106 -12.19 -6.20 -4.91
N ALA A 107 -11.83 -5.63 -3.76
CA ALA A 107 -11.35 -4.26 -3.67
C ALA A 107 -10.01 -4.06 -4.41
N VAL A 108 -9.06 -4.99 -4.26
CA VAL A 108 -7.74 -4.94 -4.93
C VAL A 108 -7.89 -5.06 -6.45
N LEU A 109 -8.75 -5.96 -6.92
CA LEU A 109 -9.03 -6.12 -8.35
C LEU A 109 -9.85 -4.94 -8.90
N GLY A 110 -10.67 -4.31 -8.07
CA GLY A 110 -11.54 -3.19 -8.43
C GLY A 110 -10.89 -1.81 -8.41
N CYS A 111 -9.73 -1.65 -7.75
CA CYS A 111 -9.04 -0.36 -7.63
C CYS A 111 -8.06 -0.09 -8.79
N ASP A 112 -7.68 1.17 -8.96
CA ASP A 112 -6.64 1.59 -9.90
C ASP A 112 -5.31 1.87 -9.17
N ILE A 113 -5.41 2.38 -7.94
CA ILE A 113 -4.28 2.65 -7.05
C ILE A 113 -4.53 1.93 -5.73
N LEU A 114 -3.51 1.23 -5.22
CA LEU A 114 -3.52 0.60 -3.91
C LEU A 114 -2.44 1.25 -3.04
N ILE A 115 -2.84 1.80 -1.90
CA ILE A 115 -1.93 2.31 -0.86
C ILE A 115 -1.99 1.41 0.36
N LEU A 116 -0.89 0.70 0.63
CA LEU A 116 -0.77 -0.21 1.76
C LEU A 116 -0.03 0.48 2.92
N ALA A 117 -0.69 0.63 4.06
CA ALA A 117 -0.10 1.20 5.25
C ALA A 117 0.31 0.13 6.25
N SER A 118 1.60 0.03 6.57
CA SER A 118 2.12 -0.89 7.57
C SER A 118 2.86 -0.16 8.69
N PRO A 119 2.62 -0.50 9.97
CA PRO A 119 3.61 -0.23 10.99
C PRO A 119 4.84 -1.13 10.79
N ILE A 120 6.00 -0.69 11.26
CA ILE A 120 7.20 -1.55 11.39
C ILE A 120 7.12 -2.31 12.71
N ARG A 121 7.35 -3.63 12.67
CA ARG A 121 7.45 -4.53 13.82
C ARG A 121 8.66 -5.41 13.64
N TRP A 122 9.65 -5.28 14.54
CA TRP A 122 10.88 -6.08 14.48
C TRP A 122 11.54 -6.08 13.09
N ASN A 123 11.73 -4.88 12.53
CA ASN A 123 12.32 -4.67 11.20
C ASN A 123 11.54 -5.34 10.04
N ASN A 124 10.26 -5.63 10.25
CA ASN A 124 9.37 -6.20 9.25
C ASN A 124 8.02 -5.46 9.21
N HIS A 125 7.22 -5.70 8.18
CA HIS A 125 5.83 -5.23 8.14
C HIS A 125 4.99 -6.00 9.18
N SER A 126 3.75 -5.57 9.41
CA SER A 126 2.93 -6.21 10.43
C SER A 126 2.52 -7.64 10.04
N ALA A 127 2.28 -8.50 11.03
CA ALA A 127 1.76 -9.86 10.78
C ALA A 127 0.43 -9.88 10.00
N LEU A 128 -0.38 -8.82 10.09
CA LEU A 128 -1.60 -8.69 9.29
C LEU A 128 -1.29 -8.43 7.82
N VAL A 129 -0.28 -7.61 7.54
CA VAL A 129 0.21 -7.40 6.17
C VAL A 129 0.85 -8.67 5.62
N GLN A 130 1.62 -9.42 6.43
CA GLN A 130 2.19 -10.70 6.01
C GLN A 130 1.09 -11.70 5.63
N LYS A 131 0.02 -11.79 6.43
CA LYS A 131 -1.15 -12.60 6.10
C LYS A 131 -1.81 -12.15 4.79
N PHE A 132 -1.95 -10.85 4.56
CA PHE A 132 -2.44 -10.31 3.28
C PHE A 132 -1.54 -10.75 2.11
N VAL A 133 -0.22 -10.58 2.24
CA VAL A 133 0.78 -10.99 1.24
C VAL A 133 0.65 -12.48 0.90
N GLU A 134 0.64 -13.35 1.91
CA GLU A 134 0.51 -14.80 1.73
C GLU A 134 -0.81 -15.19 1.06
N ARG A 135 -1.91 -14.50 1.41
CA ARG A 135 -3.23 -14.76 0.84
C ARG A 135 -3.37 -14.24 -0.60
N MET A 136 -2.53 -13.33 -1.05
CA MET A 136 -2.50 -12.87 -2.45
C MET A 136 -1.81 -13.85 -3.40
N ASN A 137 -1.16 -14.91 -2.90
CA ASN A 137 -0.47 -15.89 -3.73
C ASN A 137 -1.39 -16.56 -4.77
N CYS A 138 -2.66 -16.75 -4.44
CA CYS A 138 -3.64 -17.28 -5.40
C CYS A 138 -3.84 -16.38 -6.63
N ILE A 139 -3.77 -15.05 -6.46
CA ILE A 139 -3.90 -14.08 -7.55
C ILE A 139 -2.61 -14.04 -8.39
N GLU A 140 -1.45 -14.11 -7.75
CA GLU A 140 -0.17 -14.24 -8.47
C GLU A 140 -0.16 -15.50 -9.34
N ASN A 141 -0.55 -16.63 -8.75
CA ASN A 141 -0.54 -17.92 -9.42
C ASN A 141 -1.55 -18.01 -10.59
N GLN A 142 -2.60 -17.18 -10.60
CA GLN A 142 -3.47 -17.06 -11.78
C GLN A 142 -2.68 -16.68 -13.03
N TYR A 143 -1.66 -15.83 -12.90
CA TYR A 143 -0.79 -15.51 -14.02
C TYR A 143 0.23 -16.61 -14.28
N SER A 144 0.98 -16.99 -13.24
CA SER A 144 2.15 -17.88 -13.38
C SER A 144 1.80 -19.31 -13.79
N TRP A 145 0.63 -19.84 -13.38
CA TRP A 145 0.19 -21.19 -13.72
C TRP A 145 -1.00 -21.24 -14.69
N PHE A 146 -2.01 -20.39 -14.46
CA PHE A 146 -3.25 -20.42 -15.26
C PHE A 146 -3.23 -19.47 -16.48
N GLY A 147 -2.16 -18.68 -16.67
CA GLY A 147 -2.03 -17.74 -17.78
C GLY A 147 -2.99 -16.55 -17.75
N ASN A 148 -3.70 -16.34 -16.64
CA ASN A 148 -4.69 -15.29 -16.45
C ASN A 148 -4.12 -14.15 -15.60
N ARG A 149 -3.69 -13.06 -16.23
CA ARG A 149 -3.14 -11.90 -15.54
C ARG A 149 -4.25 -11.02 -14.94
N MET A 150 -4.54 -11.22 -13.67
CA MET A 150 -5.60 -10.48 -12.96
C MET A 150 -5.22 -9.05 -12.57
N ILE A 151 -3.93 -8.80 -12.30
CA ILE A 151 -3.41 -7.48 -11.94
C ILE A 151 -2.65 -6.91 -13.14
N HIS A 152 -3.21 -5.86 -13.72
CA HIS A 152 -2.62 -5.12 -14.82
C HIS A 152 -3.05 -3.65 -14.75
N ASN A 153 -2.17 -2.72 -15.17
CA ASN A 153 -2.44 -1.28 -15.19
C ASN A 153 -2.91 -0.70 -13.84
N LYS A 154 -2.40 -1.25 -12.74
CA LYS A 154 -2.66 -0.76 -11.37
C LYS A 154 -1.38 -0.25 -10.74
N VAL A 155 -1.50 0.76 -9.90
CA VAL A 155 -0.37 1.40 -9.21
C VAL A 155 -0.35 1.02 -7.74
N ALA A 156 0.83 0.77 -7.17
CA ALA A 156 1.00 0.51 -5.74
C ALA A 156 1.85 1.59 -5.06
N GLY A 157 1.49 1.93 -3.83
CA GLY A 157 2.25 2.80 -2.93
C GLY A 157 2.21 2.29 -1.49
N LEU A 158 3.14 2.77 -0.67
CA LEU A 158 3.37 2.31 0.70
C LEU A 158 3.37 3.48 1.69
N ILE A 159 2.73 3.26 2.83
CA ILE A 159 2.90 4.11 4.02
C ILE A 159 3.56 3.27 5.11
N ILE A 160 4.78 3.63 5.50
CA ILE A 160 5.59 2.84 6.44
C ILE A 160 5.95 3.70 7.65
N ILE A 161 5.43 3.35 8.83
CA ILE A 161 5.70 4.08 10.07
C ILE A 161 6.36 3.17 11.10
N GLY A 162 7.51 3.58 11.60
CA GLY A 162 8.21 2.95 12.73
C GLY A 162 8.69 3.99 13.74
N HIS A 163 9.35 3.54 14.80
CA HIS A 163 9.93 4.46 15.79
C HIS A 163 11.44 4.66 15.60
N VAL A 164 12.21 3.63 15.29
CA VAL A 164 13.68 3.77 15.19
C VAL A 164 14.19 3.54 13.77
N ASP A 165 13.87 2.39 13.18
CA ASP A 165 14.43 1.98 11.88
C ASP A 165 13.49 0.98 11.17
N GLY A 166 13.83 0.65 9.92
CA GLY A 166 13.32 -0.49 9.16
C GLY A 166 12.58 -0.13 7.88
N VAL A 167 12.46 1.16 7.55
CA VAL A 167 11.68 1.64 6.39
C VAL A 167 12.15 0.99 5.09
N GLN A 168 13.45 1.02 4.82
CA GLN A 168 13.99 0.52 3.54
C GLN A 168 13.86 -0.99 3.41
N HIS A 169 14.03 -1.74 4.50
CA HIS A 169 13.84 -3.20 4.50
C HIS A 169 12.36 -3.54 4.22
N VAL A 170 11.43 -2.92 4.96
CA VAL A 170 9.99 -3.12 4.75
C VAL A 170 9.57 -2.73 3.33
N ALA A 171 10.05 -1.58 2.84
CA ALA A 171 9.78 -1.11 1.49
C ALA A 171 10.29 -2.08 0.43
N GLY A 172 11.54 -2.56 0.56
CA GLY A 172 12.13 -3.52 -0.37
C GLY A 172 11.30 -4.80 -0.48
N ASN A 173 10.87 -5.36 0.65
CA ASN A 173 10.03 -6.56 0.67
C ASN A 173 8.66 -6.32 0.01
N LEU A 174 7.95 -5.25 0.38
CA LEU A 174 6.60 -5.01 -0.11
C LEU A 174 6.57 -4.52 -1.57
N LEU A 175 7.51 -3.68 -2.00
CA LEU A 175 7.60 -3.26 -3.40
C LEU A 175 7.99 -4.42 -4.31
N ASN A 176 8.87 -5.32 -3.85
CA ASN A 176 9.17 -6.55 -4.58
C ASN A 176 7.90 -7.39 -4.76
N PHE A 177 7.16 -7.62 -3.69
CA PHE A 177 5.87 -8.33 -3.72
C PHE A 177 4.86 -7.69 -4.70
N PHE A 178 4.66 -6.37 -4.63
CA PHE A 178 3.75 -5.68 -5.55
C PHE A 178 4.18 -5.78 -7.02
N SER A 179 5.49 -5.71 -7.27
CA SER A 179 6.05 -5.89 -8.62
C SER A 179 5.79 -7.30 -9.15
N TRP A 180 5.98 -8.34 -8.33
CA TRP A 180 5.68 -9.73 -8.71
C TRP A 180 4.21 -9.96 -9.01
N LEU A 181 3.30 -9.32 -8.26
CA LEU A 181 1.87 -9.36 -8.57
C LEU A 181 1.51 -8.64 -9.89
N GLY A 182 2.35 -7.72 -10.37
CA GLY A 182 2.15 -6.99 -11.62
C GLY A 182 1.67 -5.54 -11.46
N PHE A 183 1.78 -4.96 -10.27
CA PHE A 183 1.56 -3.52 -10.08
C PHE A 183 2.71 -2.70 -10.66
N ALA A 184 2.40 -1.52 -11.17
CA ALA A 184 3.38 -0.51 -11.53
C ALA A 184 3.74 0.34 -10.30
N ILE A 185 5.01 0.73 -10.20
CA ILE A 185 5.54 1.53 -9.09
C ILE A 185 5.81 2.96 -9.60
N PRO A 186 5.26 4.00 -8.95
CA PRO A 186 5.45 5.39 -9.37
C PRO A 186 6.81 5.94 -8.91
N ASP A 187 7.20 7.11 -9.46
CA ASP A 187 8.48 7.78 -9.17
C ASP A 187 8.75 7.93 -7.66
N VAL A 188 7.73 8.35 -6.91
CA VAL A 188 7.71 8.31 -5.45
C VAL A 188 6.57 7.40 -5.02
N ALA A 189 6.92 6.25 -4.44
CA ALA A 189 5.96 5.22 -4.03
C ALA A 189 5.83 5.08 -2.51
N ILE A 190 6.66 5.76 -1.72
CA ILE A 190 6.77 5.52 -0.28
C ILE A 190 6.61 6.83 0.47
N THR A 191 5.66 6.86 1.39
CA THR A 191 5.61 7.81 2.49
C THR A 191 6.06 7.12 3.77
N SER A 192 7.00 7.71 4.49
CA SER A 192 7.54 7.04 5.68
C SER A 192 7.96 8.00 6.77
N TRP A 193 7.99 7.48 7.99
CA TRP A 193 8.58 8.16 9.13
C TRP A 193 9.19 7.16 10.11
N VAL A 194 10.33 7.52 10.66
CA VAL A 194 10.92 6.96 11.88
C VAL A 194 11.33 8.12 12.78
N GLY A 195 11.26 7.88 14.08
CA GLY A 195 11.72 8.79 15.11
C GLY A 195 13.18 8.57 15.46
N GLU A 196 13.55 9.07 16.63
CA GLU A 196 14.88 8.89 17.19
C GLU A 196 15.00 7.49 17.81
N ASN A 197 16.23 7.04 18.04
CA ASN A 197 16.47 5.85 18.85
C ASN A 197 16.26 6.13 20.34
N ASP A 198 15.06 6.59 20.67
CA ASP A 198 14.54 6.68 22.02
C ASP A 198 13.48 5.58 22.22
N GLU A 199 12.90 5.48 23.41
CA GLU A 199 11.79 4.53 23.70
C GLU A 199 10.48 5.30 23.94
N ASP A 200 10.47 6.63 23.75
CA ASP A 200 9.34 7.53 23.98
C ASP A 200 8.53 7.76 22.71
N THR A 201 7.61 6.84 22.46
CA THR A 201 6.71 6.91 21.30
C THR A 201 5.50 7.84 21.47
N THR A 202 5.38 8.55 22.60
CA THR A 202 4.16 9.32 22.96
C THR A 202 3.96 10.56 22.09
N ARG A 203 5.06 11.17 21.63
CA ARG A 203 5.07 12.39 20.80
C ARG A 203 5.30 12.14 19.32
N ASP A 204 5.47 10.89 18.90
CA ASP A 204 5.74 10.55 17.49
C ASP A 204 4.70 11.14 16.53
N TRP A 205 3.42 11.20 16.93
CA TRP A 205 2.41 11.71 16.03
C TRP A 205 2.62 13.19 15.71
N GLU A 206 2.87 14.02 16.73
CA GLU A 206 3.19 15.44 16.55
C GLU A 206 4.45 15.59 15.67
N LYS A 207 5.48 14.79 15.95
CA LYS A 207 6.71 14.75 15.15
C LYS A 207 6.45 14.34 13.68
N ILE A 208 5.53 13.41 13.41
CA ILE A 208 5.13 12.99 12.06
C ILE A 208 4.46 14.15 11.32
N GLU A 209 3.56 14.87 11.99
CA GLU A 209 2.83 15.98 11.38
C GLU A 209 3.72 17.16 11.02
N GLU A 210 4.71 17.45 11.87
CA GLU A 210 5.65 18.54 11.68
C GLU A 210 6.82 18.19 10.76
N ASN A 211 7.08 16.89 10.50
CA ASN A 211 8.22 16.47 9.70
C ASN A 211 8.04 16.82 8.20
N PRO A 212 8.82 17.77 7.65
CA PRO A 212 8.59 18.26 6.29
C PRO A 212 8.84 17.20 5.22
N TYR A 213 9.77 16.27 5.45
CA TYR A 213 10.06 15.17 4.52
C TYR A 213 8.93 14.14 4.46
N THR A 214 8.26 13.89 5.60
CA THR A 214 7.09 12.99 5.63
C THR A 214 5.91 13.62 4.91
N GLN A 215 5.70 14.93 5.08
CA GLN A 215 4.65 15.66 4.36
C GLN A 215 4.95 15.75 2.86
N GLU A 216 6.20 15.98 2.48
CA GLU A 216 6.67 15.93 1.09
C GLU A 216 6.44 14.56 0.46
N ASP A 217 6.88 13.48 1.12
CA ASP A 217 6.71 12.12 0.64
C ASP A 217 5.22 11.77 0.48
N LEU A 218 4.35 12.27 1.38
CA LEU A 218 2.91 12.08 1.28
C LEU A 218 2.33 12.75 0.04
N GLU A 219 2.70 14.01 -0.20
CA GLU A 219 2.27 14.76 -1.39
C GLU A 219 2.78 14.10 -2.67
N ASN A 220 4.06 13.78 -2.70
CA ASN A 220 4.73 13.18 -3.85
C ASN A 220 4.22 11.79 -4.18
N MET A 221 3.90 10.96 -3.17
CA MET A 221 3.29 9.65 -3.40
C MET A 221 1.90 9.79 -4.02
N VAL A 222 1.07 10.74 -3.54
CA VAL A 222 -0.26 11.00 -4.11
C VAL A 222 -0.14 11.47 -5.56
N HIS A 223 0.72 12.47 -5.83
CA HIS A 223 0.89 13.00 -7.18
C HIS A 223 1.46 11.97 -8.14
N SER A 224 2.52 11.27 -7.76
CA SER A 224 3.21 10.31 -8.63
C SER A 224 2.30 9.13 -8.97
N SER A 225 1.56 8.61 -8.00
CA SER A 225 0.65 7.49 -8.24
C SER A 225 -0.55 7.87 -9.12
N LEU A 226 -1.13 9.07 -8.94
CA LEU A 226 -2.18 9.59 -9.82
C LEU A 226 -1.66 9.78 -11.24
N ARG A 227 -0.51 10.45 -11.42
CA ARG A 227 0.09 10.67 -12.73
C ARG A 227 0.33 9.35 -13.46
N LEU A 228 0.90 8.35 -12.78
CA LEU A 228 1.13 7.04 -13.37
C LEU A 228 -0.18 6.32 -13.69
N SER A 229 -1.18 6.37 -12.78
CA SER A 229 -2.48 5.72 -13.00
C SER A 229 -3.23 6.32 -14.18
N CYS A 230 -3.27 7.66 -14.28
CA CYS A 230 -3.88 8.38 -15.40
C CYS A 230 -3.17 8.03 -16.72
N SER A 231 -1.82 7.98 -16.73
CA SER A 231 -1.03 7.52 -17.87
C SER A 231 -1.36 6.07 -18.29
N LEU A 232 -1.41 5.13 -17.35
CA LEU A 232 -1.71 3.71 -17.62
C LEU A 232 -3.13 3.48 -18.15
N LYS A 233 -4.06 4.39 -17.85
CA LYS A 233 -5.42 4.39 -18.39
C LYS A 233 -5.55 5.08 -19.74
N GLY A 234 -4.48 5.72 -20.23
CA GLY A 234 -4.52 6.51 -21.47
C GLY A 234 -5.37 7.78 -21.35
N ILE A 235 -5.55 8.31 -20.14
CA ILE A 235 -6.31 9.55 -19.85
C ILE A 235 -5.38 10.67 -19.42
#